data_AF-A0A4P9YT59-F1
#
_entry.id   AF-A0A4P9YT59-F1
#
_cell.length_a   1.000
_cell.length_b   1.000
_cell.length_c   1.000
_cell.angle_alpha   90.00
_cell.angle_beta   90.00
_cell.angle_gamma   90.00
#
_symmetry.space_group_name_H-M   'P 1'
#
loop_
_entity.id
_entity.type
_entity.pdbx_description
1 polymer ?
#
loop_
_entity_poly.entity_id
_entity_poly.type
_entity_poly.pdbx_seq_one_letter_code
_entity_poly.pdbx_strand_id
1 'polypeptide(L)'
;EGAEDLESAGAETVNNVVHSFRLQSTVFDKKSYMIYIKGYMKSLKAYLAEHNPDCVAEFESKAATLVKKILGNFKDYEFYTGESMNPDGMVALLNYREDGVTPYFTFFKHGLKEVKL
;
A
#
# COMPACT_ATOMS: atom_id res chain seq x y z
N GLU A 1 32.01 -22.67 -27.79
CA GLU A 1 30.69 -22.02 -27.88
C GLU A 1 29.61 -23.04 -27.55
N GLY A 2 28.65 -22.67 -26.69
CA GLY A 2 27.42 -23.45 -26.48
C GLY A 2 27.08 -23.85 -25.03
N ALA A 3 27.23 -22.97 -24.04
CA ALA A 3 26.82 -23.27 -22.65
C ALA A 3 26.17 -22.09 -21.91
N GLU A 4 25.39 -21.26 -22.60
CA GLU A 4 24.79 -20.04 -22.00
C GLU A 4 23.29 -19.85 -22.31
N ASP A 5 22.59 -20.89 -22.79
CA ASP A 5 21.19 -20.78 -23.24
C ASP A 5 20.30 -21.89 -22.65
N LEU A 6 20.29 -22.03 -21.32
CA LEU A 6 19.36 -22.95 -20.63
C LEU A 6 18.76 -22.37 -19.32
N GLU A 7 19.21 -21.22 -18.83
CA GLU A 7 18.66 -20.61 -17.59
C GLU A 7 17.54 -19.58 -17.82
N SER A 8 17.27 -19.18 -19.07
CA SER A 8 16.34 -18.06 -19.36
C SER A 8 14.88 -18.46 -19.65
N ALA A 9 14.47 -19.71 -19.40
CA ALA A 9 13.11 -20.18 -19.70
C ALA A 9 12.15 -20.21 -18.48
N GLY A 10 12.58 -19.75 -17.29
CA GLY A 10 11.74 -19.80 -16.08
C GLY A 10 12.09 -18.82 -14.96
N ALA A 11 13.04 -17.90 -15.16
CA ALA A 11 13.39 -16.91 -14.14
C ALA A 11 12.45 -15.69 -14.23
N GLU A 12 11.58 -15.52 -13.23
CA GLU A 12 10.72 -14.34 -13.09
C GLU A 12 11.35 -13.32 -12.15
N THR A 13 11.54 -12.09 -12.61
CA THR A 13 11.94 -10.98 -11.74
C THR A 13 10.70 -10.44 -11.04
N VAL A 14 10.66 -10.53 -9.72
CA VAL A 14 9.53 -10.09 -8.88
C VAL A 14 9.94 -9.02 -7.89
N ASN A 15 8.99 -8.16 -7.50
CA ASN A 15 9.20 -7.21 -6.41
C ASN A 15 9.33 -7.98 -5.09
N ASN A 16 10.44 -7.79 -4.39
CA ASN A 16 10.75 -8.51 -3.15
C ASN A 16 9.70 -8.29 -2.04
N VAL A 17 9.13 -7.09 -1.91
CA VAL A 17 8.08 -6.78 -0.91
C VAL A 17 6.79 -7.49 -1.29
N VAL A 18 6.38 -7.42 -2.56
CA VAL A 18 5.17 -8.11 -3.04
C VAL A 18 5.30 -9.62 -2.82
N HIS A 19 6.43 -10.21 -3.22
CA HIS A 19 6.65 -11.64 -3.12
C HIS A 19 6.77 -12.12 -1.67
N SER A 20 7.60 -11.47 -0.85
CA SER A 20 7.88 -11.90 0.53
C SER A 20 6.66 -11.80 1.44
N PHE A 21 5.85 -10.75 1.25
CA PHE A 21 4.62 -10.53 2.04
C PHE A 21 3.35 -11.03 1.33
N ARG A 22 3.51 -11.69 0.17
CA ARG A 22 2.43 -12.27 -0.64
C ARG A 22 1.29 -11.27 -0.89
N LEU A 23 1.67 -10.03 -1.21
CA LEU A 23 0.72 -8.97 -1.50
C LEU A 23 -0.05 -9.31 -2.78
N GLN A 24 -1.35 -9.02 -2.78
CA GLN A 24 -2.24 -9.29 -3.90
C GLN A 24 -2.54 -7.98 -4.64
N SER A 25 -2.23 -7.91 -5.94
CA SER A 25 -2.57 -6.75 -6.75
C SER A 25 -4.08 -6.55 -6.81
N THR A 26 -4.54 -5.32 -6.69
CA THR A 26 -5.94 -4.94 -6.87
C THR A 26 -6.05 -3.71 -7.75
N VAL A 27 -7.24 -3.49 -8.31
CA VAL A 27 -7.51 -2.37 -9.21
C VAL A 27 -8.64 -1.53 -8.63
N PHE A 28 -8.40 -0.23 -8.57
CA PHE A 28 -9.43 0.75 -8.24
C PHE A 28 -9.65 1.68 -9.41
N ASP A 29 -10.89 2.15 -9.55
CA ASP A 29 -11.13 3.44 -10.18
C ASP A 29 -11.09 4.54 -9.10
N LYS A 30 -10.90 5.79 -9.52
CA LYS A 30 -10.74 6.91 -8.59
C LYS A 30 -11.94 7.09 -7.65
N LYS A 31 -13.17 6.75 -8.07
CA LYS A 31 -14.37 6.84 -7.23
C LYS A 31 -14.40 5.72 -6.21
N SER A 32 -14.17 4.47 -6.61
CA SER A 32 -14.13 3.33 -5.68
C SER A 32 -13.01 3.48 -4.66
N TYR A 33 -11.83 3.97 -5.06
CA TYR A 33 -10.75 4.28 -4.10
C TYR A 33 -11.14 5.38 -3.11
N MET A 34 -11.84 6.43 -3.56
CA MET A 34 -12.31 7.50 -2.68
C MET A 34 -13.30 6.97 -1.63
N ILE A 35 -14.17 6.03 -2.00
CA ILE A 35 -15.11 5.39 -1.07
C ILE A 35 -14.35 4.52 -0.08
N TYR A 36 -13.48 3.64 -0.58
CA TYR A 36 -12.62 2.78 0.23
C TYR A 36 -11.82 3.58 1.26
N ILE A 37 -11.05 4.58 0.82
CA ILE A 37 -10.12 5.29 1.70
C ILE A 37 -10.87 6.09 2.77
N LYS A 38 -12.07 6.61 2.48
CA LYS A 38 -12.92 7.25 3.49
C LYS A 38 -13.38 6.25 4.56
N GLY A 39 -13.81 5.06 4.14
CA GLY A 39 -14.19 3.98 5.06
C GLY A 39 -13.02 3.55 5.94
N TYR A 40 -11.87 3.26 5.32
CA TYR A 40 -10.65 2.86 6.01
C TYR A 40 -10.18 3.90 7.04
N MET A 41 -10.16 5.19 6.68
CA MET A 41 -9.77 6.27 7.59
C MET A 41 -10.73 6.41 8.78
N LYS A 42 -12.03 6.19 8.56
CA LYS A 42 -13.03 6.21 9.63
C LYS A 42 -12.81 5.06 10.62
N SER A 43 -12.59 3.84 10.11
CA SER A 43 -12.31 2.66 10.94
C SER A 43 -11.02 2.84 11.73
N LEU A 44 -9.96 3.36 11.09
CA LEU A 44 -8.69 3.60 11.74
C LEU A 44 -8.77 4.73 12.79
N LYS A 45 -9.53 5.79 12.52
CA LYS A 45 -9.81 6.84 13.51
C LYS A 45 -10.52 6.28 14.74
N ALA A 46 -11.53 5.43 14.55
CA ALA A 46 -12.26 4.80 15.65
C ALA A 46 -11.31 3.95 16.51
N TYR A 47 -10.49 3.11 15.87
CA TYR A 47 -9.46 2.32 16.55
C TYR A 47 -8.48 3.21 17.34
N LEU A 48 -7.99 4.29 16.74
CA LEU A 48 -7.08 5.22 17.43
C LEU A 48 -7.77 5.92 18.61
N ALA A 49 -9.04 6.29 18.50
CA ALA A 49 -9.77 6.91 19.61
C ALA A 49 -9.89 5.99 20.84
N GLU A 50 -9.96 4.68 20.62
CA GLU A 50 -10.04 3.68 21.70
C GLU A 50 -8.66 3.30 22.28
N HIS A 51 -7.62 3.23 21.43
CA HIS A 51 -6.33 2.66 21.83
C HIS A 51 -5.20 3.69 22.01
N ASN A 52 -5.28 4.83 21.33
CA ASN A 52 -4.27 5.89 21.38
C ASN A 52 -4.88 7.26 21.02
N PRO A 53 -5.78 7.79 21.87
CA PRO A 53 -6.61 8.95 21.54
C PRO A 53 -5.80 10.22 21.25
N ASP A 54 -4.62 10.37 21.86
CA ASP A 54 -3.76 11.54 21.70
C ASP A 54 -3.26 11.73 20.26
N CYS A 55 -3.16 10.64 19.48
CA CYS A 55 -2.71 10.70 18.09
C CYS A 55 -3.84 10.99 17.08
N VAL A 56 -5.12 11.02 17.50
CA VAL A 56 -6.27 11.16 16.58
C VAL A 56 -6.23 12.47 15.80
N ALA A 57 -5.98 13.60 16.48
CA ALA A 57 -5.96 14.90 15.83
C ALA A 57 -4.82 15.02 14.81
N GLU A 58 -3.63 14.49 15.15
CA GLU A 58 -2.50 14.43 14.23
C GLU A 58 -2.81 13.55 13.02
N PHE A 59 -3.39 12.37 13.26
CA PHE A 59 -3.79 11.43 12.22
C PHE A 59 -4.74 12.07 11.22
N GLU A 60 -5.82 12.73 11.67
CA GLU A 60 -6.79 13.34 10.77
C GLU A 60 -6.18 14.39 9.85
N SER A 61 -5.32 15.27 10.40
CA SER A 61 -4.68 16.33 9.63
C SER A 61 -3.68 15.78 8.60
N LYS A 62 -2.81 14.84 9.02
CA LYS A 62 -1.82 14.23 8.13
C LYS A 62 -2.46 13.30 7.10
N ALA A 63 -3.46 12.52 7.49
CA ALA A 63 -4.19 11.63 6.59
C ALA A 63 -4.92 12.40 5.50
N ALA A 64 -5.61 13.50 5.83
CA ALA A 64 -6.30 14.32 4.84
C ALA A 64 -5.33 14.87 3.77
N THR A 65 -4.15 15.33 4.18
CA THR A 65 -3.10 15.81 3.28
C THR A 65 -2.58 14.68 2.37
N LEU A 66 -2.28 13.52 2.94
CA LEU A 66 -1.77 12.38 2.19
C LEU A 66 -2.81 11.83 1.19
N VAL A 67 -4.07 11.69 1.60
CA VAL A 67 -5.16 11.23 0.72
C VAL A 67 -5.36 12.17 -0.46
N LYS A 68 -5.28 13.49 -0.25
CA LYS A 68 -5.31 14.46 -1.37
C LYS A 68 -4.16 14.22 -2.35
N LYS A 69 -2.94 13.99 -1.86
CA LYS A 69 -1.77 13.68 -2.71
C LYS A 69 -1.98 12.38 -3.50
N ILE A 70 -2.51 11.34 -2.86
CA ILE A 70 -2.78 10.05 -3.52
C ILE A 70 -3.83 10.24 -4.62
N LEU A 71 -4.94 10.92 -4.33
CA LEU A 71 -6.00 11.18 -5.32
C LEU A 71 -5.52 12.08 -6.48
N GLY A 72 -4.60 13.01 -6.21
CA GLY A 72 -3.99 13.86 -7.23
C GLY A 72 -3.15 13.05 -8.23
N ASN A 73 -2.38 12.08 -7.73
CA ASN A 73 -1.47 11.24 -8.51
C ASN A 73 -2.01 9.81 -8.67
N PHE A 74 -3.34 9.65 -8.68
CA PHE A 74 -4.01 8.34 -8.57
C PHE A 74 -3.56 7.34 -9.64
N LYS A 75 -3.28 7.83 -10.85
CA LYS A 75 -2.87 6.99 -12.00
C LYS A 75 -1.46 6.44 -11.87
N ASP A 76 -0.65 7.01 -10.99
CA ASP A 76 0.76 6.65 -10.82
C ASP A 76 0.92 5.55 -9.75
N TYR A 77 -0.16 5.23 -9.02
CA TYR A 77 -0.14 4.21 -7.99
C TYR A 77 -0.63 2.87 -8.51
N GLU A 78 0.11 1.83 -8.13
CA GLU A 78 -0.39 0.46 -8.13
C GLU A 78 -0.89 0.11 -6.71
N PHE A 79 -2.00 -0.63 -6.64
CA PHE A 79 -2.69 -0.92 -5.38
C PHE A 79 -2.54 -2.38 -5.01
N TYR A 80 -2.22 -2.66 -3.75
CA TYR A 80 -2.00 -4.01 -3.25
C TYR A 80 -2.73 -4.23 -1.93
N THR A 81 -3.37 -5.39 -1.76
CA THR A 81 -3.93 -5.86 -0.47
C THR A 81 -3.01 -6.92 0.15
N GLY A 82 -3.22 -7.22 1.43
CA GLY A 82 -2.56 -8.37 2.07
C GLY A 82 -3.10 -9.71 1.55
N GLU A 83 -2.48 -10.81 1.97
CA GLU A 83 -2.84 -12.18 1.54
C GLU A 83 -4.34 -12.52 1.74
N SER A 84 -4.96 -11.99 2.81
CA SER A 84 -6.39 -12.21 3.09
C SER A 84 -7.35 -11.46 2.18
N MET A 85 -6.84 -10.52 1.36
CA MET A 85 -7.62 -9.65 0.48
C MET A 85 -8.81 -8.96 1.18
N ASN A 86 -8.69 -8.67 2.48
CA ASN A 86 -9.75 -8.01 3.24
C ASN A 86 -10.07 -6.62 2.62
N PRO A 87 -11.30 -6.38 2.13
CA PRO A 87 -11.68 -5.12 1.50
C PRO A 87 -11.69 -3.92 2.47
N ASP A 88 -11.82 -4.19 3.78
CA ASP A 88 -11.75 -3.17 4.84
C ASP A 88 -10.32 -2.98 5.37
N GLY A 89 -9.37 -3.79 4.91
CA GLY A 89 -7.96 -3.73 5.29
C GLY A 89 -7.19 -2.58 4.65
N MET A 90 -5.91 -2.46 5.00
CA MET A 90 -5.02 -1.47 4.37
C MET A 90 -4.68 -1.88 2.94
N VAL A 91 -4.78 -0.92 2.03
CA VAL A 91 -4.24 -1.00 0.67
C VAL A 91 -2.85 -0.37 0.68
N ALA A 92 -1.84 -1.18 0.39
CA ALA A 92 -0.47 -0.74 0.17
C ALA A 92 -0.36 -0.08 -1.21
N LEU A 93 0.36 1.04 -1.27
CA LEU A 93 0.48 1.85 -2.48
C LEU A 93 1.92 1.75 -3.00
N LEU A 94 2.08 1.18 -4.18
CA LEU A 94 3.36 1.16 -4.89
C LEU A 94 3.41 2.34 -5.86
N ASN A 95 4.53 3.03 -5.89
CA ASN A 95 4.85 4.05 -6.88
C ASN A 95 6.37 4.05 -7.10
N TYR A 96 6.85 4.79 -8.09
CA TYR A 96 8.25 4.89 -8.46
C TYR A 96 8.80 6.26 -8.08
N ARG A 97 10.09 6.32 -7.73
CA ARG A 97 10.78 7.59 -7.49
C ARG A 97 10.87 8.39 -8.80
N GLU A 98 11.40 9.61 -8.72
CA GLU A 98 11.59 10.49 -9.88
C GLU A 98 12.48 9.88 -10.98
N ASP A 99 13.28 8.86 -10.63
CA ASP A 99 14.07 8.07 -11.58
C ASP A 99 13.23 7.09 -12.43
N GLY A 100 11.96 6.89 -12.11
CA GLY A 100 11.03 6.01 -12.81
C GLY A 100 11.29 4.51 -12.66
N VAL A 101 12.32 4.11 -11.90
CA VAL A 101 12.77 2.71 -11.82
C VAL A 101 12.88 2.20 -10.39
N THR A 102 13.02 3.08 -9.39
CA THR A 102 13.12 2.67 -7.98
C THR A 102 11.73 2.59 -7.37
N PRO A 103 11.18 1.39 -7.12
CA PRO A 103 9.88 1.24 -6.49
C PRO A 103 9.94 1.61 -5.00
N TYR A 104 8.85 2.19 -4.49
CA TYR A 104 8.64 2.34 -3.06
C TYR A 104 7.18 2.06 -2.70
N PHE A 105 6.99 1.49 -1.51
CA PHE A 105 5.67 1.30 -0.94
C PHE A 105 5.34 2.37 0.10
N THR A 106 4.09 2.80 0.11
CA THR A 106 3.53 3.65 1.17
C THR A 106 2.51 2.84 1.97
N PHE A 107 2.71 2.83 3.30
CA PHE A 107 1.81 2.20 4.27
C PHE A 107 1.36 3.23 5.31
N PHE A 108 0.14 3.10 5.82
CA PHE A 108 -0.36 3.94 6.91
C PHE A 108 0.16 3.41 8.24
N LYS A 109 1.15 4.09 8.84
CA LYS A 109 1.76 3.71 10.13
C LYS A 109 0.74 3.30 11.19
N HIS A 110 -0.31 4.09 11.38
CA HIS A 110 -1.31 3.85 12.41
C HIS A 110 -2.13 2.56 12.18
N GLY A 111 -2.19 2.05 10.95
CA GLY A 111 -2.83 0.76 10.64
C GLY A 111 -1.86 -0.43 10.68
N LEU A 112 -0.62 -0.24 11.13
CA LEU A 112 0.36 -1.30 11.33
C LEU A 112 0.60 -1.52 12.82
N LYS A 113 0.88 -2.76 13.18
CA LYS A 113 1.37 -3.16 14.49
C LYS A 113 2.80 -3.66 14.34
N GLU A 114 3.72 -3.07 15.09
CA GLU A 114 5.10 -3.55 15.15
C GLU A 114 5.17 -4.85 15.96
N VAL A 115 5.91 -5.84 15.46
CA VAL A 115 6.19 -7.10 16.13
C VAL A 115 7.69 -7.34 16.09
N LYS A 116 8.30 -7.49 17.26
CA LYS A 116 9.70 -7.89 17.40
C LYS A 116 9.76 -9.42 17.47
N LEU A 117 10.53 -10.00 16.55
CA LEU A 117 10.84 -11.44 16.52
C LEU A 117 12.07 -11.73 17.39
#